data_AF-A0A9D7SIM9-F1
#
_entry.id   AF-A0A9D7SIM9-F1
#
_cell.length_a   1.000
_cell.length_b   1.000
_cell.length_c   1.000
_cell.angle_alpha   90.00
_cell.angle_beta   90.00
_cell.angle_gamma   90.00
#
_symmetry.space_group_name_H-M   'P 1'
#
loop_
_entity.id
_entity.type
_entity.pdbx_description
1 polymer ?
#
loop_
_entity_poly.entity_id
_entity_poly.type
_entity_poly.pdbx_seq_one_letter_code
_entity_poly.pdbx_strand_id
1 'polypeptide(L)'
;MIRAFALGLLATVLPAAPIQGRVTDGRSGLAGVRVFPDRQPRVSPAGDLPVAITDASGRFSLDLEAEDGVLVLEKDGWRRDLVPAAEWSRELVLRPEPGFRKEAVFLVRLDFTDEASKLPDGALRELLFSRRPGVASAANYLYEVSKGGLSLVEGQFLKLRSAEHPKPRADGQVSAMARWVLERLQGEELGACDRVDNRRGADRQDGKPDHLWIITPGHPQSVTADEAHLKAVSLLMPLPWNQHQRWPLLFMTEEVPLGNIVHEAFHAMGEHRVDDLYLEDGSAPTAGIWDLMDGGQYRGWDRSHPDLGPWVEDTGYSPSHPMAWVRSELWYRGHFHSSIARLAVKGRSWEGWIAPVSRAPGADPQWVTVPDPRRKGRFFSLEVRRPWGFERGRIGGRFGPGHQGLVVALVDPSLLTHGHPRGPVRVVDAHPGSPEPPKPRLPLRLWELDDAAFSLGPGENPKGRSGPLSWEVLETDAGGRMRVRLALDRR
;
A
#
# COMPACT_ATOMS: atom_id res chain seq x y z
N MET A 1 -35.29 5.51 60.56
CA MET A 1 -33.84 5.83 60.58
C MET A 1 -33.13 4.51 60.33
N ILE A 2 -32.45 4.27 59.20
CA ILE A 2 -31.17 4.84 58.78
C ILE A 2 -31.12 4.80 57.23
N ARG A 3 -30.65 5.89 56.60
CA ARG A 3 -30.33 5.97 55.16
C ARG A 3 -28.95 5.35 54.94
N ALA A 4 -28.82 4.41 54.03
CA ALA A 4 -27.52 3.98 53.50
C ALA A 4 -27.28 4.72 52.17
N PHE A 5 -26.27 5.59 52.14
CA PHE A 5 -25.77 6.24 50.95
C PHE A 5 -24.89 5.25 50.18
N ALA A 6 -25.22 4.99 48.91
CA ALA A 6 -24.30 4.38 47.97
C ALA A 6 -23.32 5.47 47.51
N LEU A 7 -22.04 5.36 47.91
CA LEU A 7 -20.96 6.10 47.29
C LEU A 7 -20.57 5.37 46.00
N GLY A 8 -20.92 5.96 44.85
CA GLY A 8 -20.34 5.58 43.57
C GLY A 8 -18.89 6.04 43.50
N LEU A 9 -17.96 5.11 43.29
CA LEU A 9 -16.59 5.44 42.92
C LEU A 9 -16.60 5.96 41.47
N LEU A 10 -16.52 7.28 41.31
CA LEU A 10 -16.08 7.90 40.06
C LEU A 10 -14.57 7.64 39.94
N ALA A 11 -14.19 6.69 39.08
CA ALA A 11 -12.81 6.57 38.65
C ALA A 11 -12.46 7.82 37.82
N THR A 12 -11.73 8.75 38.42
CA THR A 12 -11.11 9.86 37.71
C THR A 12 -10.03 9.28 36.80
N VAL A 13 -10.32 9.21 35.50
CA VAL A 13 -9.30 8.97 34.48
C VAL A 13 -8.40 10.19 34.47
N LEU A 14 -7.24 10.09 35.12
CA LEU A 14 -6.19 11.09 34.97
C LEU A 14 -5.76 11.10 33.50
N PRO A 15 -5.69 12.26 32.84
CA PRO A 15 -5.14 12.32 31.49
C PRO A 15 -3.72 11.77 31.51
N ALA A 16 -3.42 10.87 30.57
CA ALA A 16 -2.05 10.38 30.39
C ALA A 16 -1.12 11.58 30.13
N ALA A 17 0.04 11.60 30.77
CA ALA A 17 1.01 12.67 30.56
C ALA A 17 1.46 12.68 29.08
N PRO A 18 1.69 13.87 28.49
CA PRO A 18 2.19 13.97 27.12
C PRO A 18 3.49 13.19 26.96
N ILE A 19 3.63 12.50 25.84
CA ILE A 19 4.92 11.95 25.47
C ILE A 19 5.84 13.05 24.99
N GLN A 20 7.08 13.03 25.48
CA GLN A 20 8.13 13.93 25.04
C GLN A 20 9.26 13.11 24.42
N GLY A 21 9.81 13.61 23.32
CA GLY A 21 10.91 12.94 22.63
C GLY A 21 11.75 13.91 21.82
N ARG A 22 12.78 13.35 21.18
CA ARG A 22 13.70 14.10 20.32
C ARG A 22 13.98 13.32 19.04
N VAL A 23 13.83 14.01 17.92
CA VAL A 23 14.13 13.49 16.59
C VAL A 23 15.45 14.10 16.10
N THR A 24 16.33 13.26 15.57
CA THR A 24 17.67 13.67 15.12
C THR A 24 18.00 13.08 13.76
N ASP A 25 18.99 13.64 13.07
CA ASP A 25 19.63 13.03 11.89
C ASP A 25 20.79 12.07 12.28
N GLY A 26 20.92 11.75 13.58
CA GLY A 26 22.05 11.03 14.17
C GLY A 26 23.20 11.93 14.64
N ARG A 27 23.12 13.25 14.40
CA ARG A 27 24.11 14.25 14.86
C ARG A 27 23.45 15.44 15.54
N SER A 28 22.42 15.99 14.93
CA SER A 28 21.75 17.22 15.32
C SER A 28 20.23 17.04 15.39
N GLY A 29 19.54 17.95 16.08
CA GLY A 29 18.09 17.94 16.15
C GLY A 29 17.46 18.24 14.80
N LEU A 30 16.43 17.49 14.41
CA LEU A 30 15.77 17.67 13.12
C LEU A 30 14.45 18.43 13.28
N ALA A 31 14.38 19.65 12.75
CA ALA A 31 13.21 20.51 12.81
C ALA A 31 12.18 20.24 11.70
N GLY A 32 10.92 20.52 12.02
CA GLY A 32 9.81 20.41 11.06
C GLY A 32 9.37 18.97 10.76
N VAL A 33 9.75 18.02 11.61
CA VAL A 33 9.27 16.63 11.52
C VAL A 33 7.90 16.54 12.15
N ARG A 34 6.94 15.96 11.42
CA ARG A 34 5.62 15.65 11.95
C ARG A 34 5.70 14.35 12.75
N VAL A 35 5.17 14.37 13.97
CA VAL A 35 5.09 13.23 14.87
C VAL A 35 3.62 13.03 15.25
N PHE A 36 3.07 11.86 14.97
CA PHE A 36 1.65 11.56 15.21
C PHE A 36 1.43 10.06 15.47
N PRO A 37 0.35 9.66 16.16
CA PRO A 37 0.07 8.26 16.38
C PRO A 37 -0.30 7.56 15.07
N ASP A 38 0.18 6.32 14.93
CA ASP A 38 -0.29 5.43 13.88
C ASP A 38 -1.72 4.96 14.19
N ARG A 39 -2.70 5.60 13.57
CA ARG A 39 -4.10 5.17 13.57
C ARG A 39 -4.50 4.78 12.15
N GLN A 40 -5.51 3.92 12.02
CA GLN A 40 -5.96 3.45 10.71
C GLN A 40 -6.36 4.64 9.82
N PRO A 41 -5.77 4.80 8.62
CA PRO A 41 -6.15 5.87 7.71
C PRO A 41 -7.62 5.78 7.27
N ARG A 42 -8.27 6.93 7.07
CA ARG A 42 -9.67 7.06 6.60
C ARG A 42 -9.76 8.11 5.49
N VAL A 43 -10.62 7.92 4.50
CA VAL A 43 -10.83 8.96 3.46
C VAL A 43 -11.49 10.20 4.05
N SER A 44 -12.49 9.99 4.90
CA SER A 44 -13.19 11.05 5.63
C SER A 44 -12.99 10.85 7.13
N PRO A 45 -11.81 11.17 7.70
CA PRO A 45 -11.59 11.00 9.13
C PRO A 45 -12.54 11.91 9.93
N ALA A 46 -13.12 11.38 11.01
CA ALA A 46 -14.07 12.13 11.86
C ALA A 46 -13.44 13.35 12.56
N GLY A 47 -12.11 13.40 12.64
CA GLY A 47 -11.35 14.52 13.17
C GLY A 47 -9.87 14.39 12.79
N ASP A 48 -9.12 15.47 12.96
CA ASP A 48 -7.67 15.44 12.77
C ASP A 48 -6.99 14.60 13.86
N LEU A 49 -5.93 13.88 13.47
CA LEU A 49 -5.07 13.22 14.45
C LEU A 49 -4.28 14.25 15.26
N PRO A 50 -3.91 13.94 16.51
CA PRO A 50 -2.95 14.77 17.23
C PRO A 50 -1.60 14.73 16.51
N VAL A 51 -1.03 15.90 16.22
CA VAL A 51 0.25 16.05 15.52
C VAL A 51 1.13 17.04 16.28
N ALA A 52 2.37 16.64 16.56
CA ALA A 52 3.42 17.54 17.00
C ALA A 52 4.40 17.81 15.86
N ILE A 53 4.93 19.03 15.78
CA ILE A 53 5.99 19.41 14.85
C ILE A 53 7.25 19.68 15.66
N THR A 54 8.35 19.03 15.30
CA THR A 54 9.61 19.19 16.04
C THR A 54 10.17 20.60 15.92
N ASP A 55 10.67 21.12 17.03
CA ASP A 55 11.35 22.41 17.09
C ASP A 55 12.77 22.38 16.48
N ALA A 56 13.49 23.51 16.55
CA ALA A 56 14.86 23.64 16.05
C ALA A 56 15.86 22.64 16.68
N SER A 57 15.59 22.16 17.89
CA SER A 57 16.39 21.17 18.61
C SER A 57 15.94 19.72 18.37
N GLY A 58 14.89 19.54 17.56
CA GLY A 58 14.27 18.27 17.25
C GLY A 58 13.27 17.77 18.30
N ARG A 59 12.89 18.60 19.28
CA ARG A 59 12.01 18.18 20.38
C ARG A 59 10.55 18.26 20.01
N PHE A 60 9.75 17.34 20.55
CA PHE A 60 8.29 17.35 20.43
C PHE A 60 7.64 16.98 21.77
N SER A 61 6.38 17.39 21.91
CA SER A 61 5.46 16.97 22.98
C SER A 61 4.14 16.62 22.32
N LEU A 62 3.60 15.44 22.59
CA LEU A 62 2.39 14.93 21.94
C LEU A 62 1.50 14.24 22.98
N ASP A 63 0.21 14.55 22.97
CA ASP A 63 -0.77 13.83 23.78
C ASP A 63 -1.21 12.56 23.04
N LEU A 64 -1.21 11.43 23.76
CA LEU A 64 -1.55 10.12 23.21
C LEU A 64 -2.67 9.47 24.04
N GLU A 65 -3.46 8.66 23.35
CA GLU A 65 -4.46 7.79 23.97
C GLU A 65 -3.82 6.45 24.38
N ALA A 66 -4.51 5.68 25.22
CA ALA A 66 -3.97 4.42 25.76
C ALA A 66 -3.73 3.36 24.67
N GLU A 67 -4.49 3.42 23.57
CA GLU A 67 -4.38 2.56 22.40
C GLU A 67 -3.26 2.94 21.43
N ASP A 68 -2.68 4.14 21.55
CA ASP A 68 -1.60 4.59 20.69
C ASP A 68 -0.31 3.87 21.10
N GLY A 69 0.03 2.78 20.40
CA GLY A 69 1.25 1.99 20.66
C GLY A 69 2.42 2.31 19.75
N VAL A 70 2.19 3.12 18.71
CA VAL A 70 3.12 3.34 17.60
C VAL A 70 3.05 4.79 17.11
N LEU A 71 4.20 5.41 16.84
CA LEU A 71 4.32 6.75 16.28
C LEU A 71 4.84 6.71 14.83
N VAL A 72 4.33 7.61 14.00
CA VAL A 72 4.87 7.93 12.68
C VAL A 72 5.70 9.20 12.78
N LEU A 73 6.90 9.18 12.20
CA LEU A 73 7.78 10.34 12.09
C LEU A 73 8.09 10.60 10.62
N GLU A 74 7.71 11.78 10.13
CA GLU A 74 7.90 12.09 8.71
C GLU A 74 8.10 13.58 8.38
N LYS A 75 8.83 13.78 7.28
CA LYS A 75 9.08 15.04 6.56
C LYS A 75 9.48 14.69 5.14
N ASP A 76 9.20 15.50 4.12
CA ASP A 76 9.58 15.20 2.72
C ASP A 76 11.01 14.65 2.58
N GLY A 77 11.15 13.42 2.06
CA GLY A 77 12.43 12.71 1.93
C GLY A 77 13.00 12.10 3.21
N TRP A 78 12.26 12.13 4.32
CA TRP A 78 12.64 11.59 5.62
C TRP A 78 11.43 10.88 6.24
N ARG A 79 11.42 9.55 6.25
CA ARG A 79 10.37 8.79 6.95
C ARG A 79 11.00 7.72 7.82
N ARG A 80 10.60 7.68 9.08
CA ARG A 80 10.75 6.50 9.93
C ARG A 80 9.37 6.10 10.36
N ASP A 81 8.91 5.07 9.67
CA ASP A 81 7.66 4.44 10.00
C ASP A 81 7.73 3.74 11.35
N LEU A 82 6.68 4.00 12.13
CA LEU A 82 6.12 3.05 13.06
C LEU A 82 7.08 2.69 14.20
N VAL A 83 7.50 3.73 14.92
CA VAL A 83 8.31 3.65 16.14
C VAL A 83 7.42 3.17 17.29
N PRO A 84 7.65 1.99 17.89
CA PRO A 84 6.85 1.52 19.01
C PRO A 84 7.17 2.24 20.30
N ALA A 85 6.24 2.13 21.24
CA ALA A 85 6.35 2.60 22.62
C ALA A 85 7.73 2.36 23.27
N ALA A 86 8.29 1.17 23.09
CA ALA A 86 9.59 0.79 23.68
C ALA A 86 10.78 1.64 23.21
N GLU A 87 10.66 2.34 22.07
CA GLU A 87 11.73 3.16 21.48
C GLU A 87 11.58 4.66 21.78
N TRP A 88 10.42 5.12 22.24
CA TRP A 88 10.10 6.56 22.35
C TRP A 88 10.96 7.35 23.34
N SER A 89 11.48 6.70 24.37
CA SER A 89 12.35 7.31 25.38
C SER A 89 13.77 7.58 24.88
N ARG A 90 14.11 7.09 23.67
CA ARG A 90 15.44 7.24 23.06
C ARG A 90 15.42 8.36 22.02
N GLU A 91 16.62 8.76 21.57
CA GLU A 91 16.72 9.61 20.40
C GLU A 91 16.21 8.88 19.14
N LEU A 92 15.24 9.49 18.48
CA LEU A 92 14.59 8.95 17.30
C LEU A 92 15.35 9.44 16.06
N VAL A 93 16.30 8.63 15.62
CA VAL A 93 17.10 8.93 14.42
C VAL A 93 16.26 8.74 13.16
N LEU A 94 16.18 9.78 12.33
CA LEU A 94 15.71 9.77 10.95
C LEU A 94 16.90 9.87 9.99
N ARG A 95 16.79 9.27 8.81
CA ARG A 95 17.78 9.38 7.74
C ARG A 95 17.10 9.89 6.48
N PRO A 96 17.80 10.70 5.66
CA PRO A 96 17.25 11.10 4.38
C PRO A 96 17.21 9.88 3.47
N GLU A 97 16.14 9.76 2.69
CA GLU A 97 16.05 8.80 1.60
C GLU A 97 16.84 9.36 0.40
N PRO A 98 18.00 8.78 0.03
CA PRO A 98 18.86 9.34 -1.01
C PRO A 98 18.18 9.40 -2.38
N GLY A 99 17.21 8.52 -2.62
CA GLY A 99 16.41 8.48 -3.85
C GLY A 99 15.13 9.31 -3.81
N PHE A 100 14.94 10.19 -2.82
CA PHE A 100 13.69 10.93 -2.65
C PHE A 100 13.28 11.70 -3.92
N ARG A 101 12.04 11.51 -4.35
CA ARG A 101 11.41 12.24 -5.45
C ARG A 101 10.08 12.84 -5.04
N LYS A 102 9.81 14.02 -5.61
CA LYS A 102 8.49 14.64 -5.62
C LYS A 102 7.96 14.56 -7.05
N GLU A 103 6.92 13.77 -7.27
CA GLU A 103 6.40 13.46 -8.60
C GLU A 103 5.00 14.06 -8.75
N ALA A 104 4.83 14.87 -9.79
CA ALA A 104 3.62 15.63 -10.02
C ALA A 104 2.70 14.89 -10.99
N VAL A 105 1.42 14.83 -10.68
CA VAL A 105 0.41 14.19 -11.54
C VAL A 105 -0.24 15.22 -12.44
N PHE A 106 -0.30 14.89 -13.74
CA PHE A 106 -1.21 15.54 -14.67
C PHE A 106 -2.56 14.83 -14.60
N LEU A 107 -3.54 15.50 -14.00
CA LEU A 107 -4.89 14.98 -13.82
C LEU A 107 -5.81 15.52 -14.92
N VAL A 108 -6.43 14.62 -15.67
CA VAL A 108 -7.48 14.95 -16.66
C VAL A 108 -8.81 14.49 -16.10
N ARG A 109 -9.73 15.42 -15.89
CA ARG A 109 -11.12 15.12 -15.54
C ARG A 109 -11.99 15.21 -16.79
N LEU A 110 -12.62 14.09 -17.14
CA LEU A 110 -13.55 14.00 -18.26
C LEU A 110 -14.97 14.29 -17.80
N ASP A 111 -15.73 14.97 -18.66
CA ASP A 111 -17.18 15.05 -18.62
C ASP A 111 -17.76 14.63 -19.98
N PHE A 112 -18.95 14.05 -19.94
CA PHE A 112 -19.68 13.63 -21.13
C PHE A 112 -20.98 14.42 -21.25
N THR A 113 -21.54 14.45 -22.45
CA THR A 113 -22.77 15.21 -22.70
C THR A 113 -23.99 14.55 -22.06
N ASP A 114 -23.96 13.23 -21.91
CA ASP A 114 -24.98 12.38 -21.32
C ASP A 114 -24.72 12.01 -19.85
N GLU A 115 -23.48 12.20 -19.35
CA GLU A 115 -23.12 11.91 -17.96
C GLU A 115 -22.09 12.93 -17.44
N ALA A 116 -22.50 13.71 -16.44
CA ALA A 116 -21.63 14.67 -15.76
C ALA A 116 -21.02 14.05 -14.51
N SER A 117 -19.83 14.54 -14.15
CA SER A 117 -19.21 14.27 -12.87
C SER A 117 -20.12 14.64 -11.68
N LYS A 118 -20.19 13.76 -10.69
CA LYS A 118 -20.97 13.92 -9.46
C LYS A 118 -20.14 14.29 -8.24
N LEU A 119 -18.83 14.03 -8.27
CA LEU A 119 -17.93 14.31 -7.15
C LEU A 119 -17.30 15.70 -7.23
N PRO A 120 -17.28 16.51 -6.16
CA PRO A 120 -16.52 17.76 -6.15
C PRO A 120 -15.03 17.54 -6.44
N ASP A 121 -14.39 18.46 -7.17
CA ASP A 121 -12.94 18.36 -7.42
C ASP A 121 -12.12 18.32 -6.12
N GLY A 122 -12.58 18.99 -5.06
CA GLY A 122 -11.92 19.00 -3.76
C GLY A 122 -11.83 17.61 -3.12
N ALA A 123 -12.90 16.83 -3.18
CA ALA A 123 -12.93 15.46 -2.65
C ALA A 123 -11.97 14.54 -3.42
N LEU A 124 -11.93 14.66 -4.75
CA LEU A 124 -10.98 13.94 -5.59
C LEU A 124 -9.54 14.35 -5.26
N ARG A 125 -9.24 15.64 -5.17
CA ARG A 125 -7.90 16.13 -4.80
C ARG A 125 -7.46 15.64 -3.42
N GLU A 126 -8.38 15.59 -2.47
CA GLU A 126 -8.11 15.07 -1.14
C GLU A 126 -7.76 13.57 -1.18
N LEU A 127 -8.55 12.76 -1.90
CA LEU A 127 -8.29 11.33 -2.08
C LEU A 127 -6.96 11.04 -2.78
N LEU A 128 -6.57 11.86 -3.76
CA LEU A 128 -5.34 11.62 -4.53
C LEU A 128 -4.09 12.22 -3.85
N PHE A 129 -4.18 13.45 -3.33
CA PHE A 129 -3.01 14.27 -3.00
C PHE A 129 -2.89 14.69 -1.54
N SER A 130 -3.88 14.39 -0.68
CA SER A 130 -3.79 14.77 0.73
C SER A 130 -2.58 14.13 1.40
N ARG A 131 -1.78 14.92 2.11
CA ARG A 131 -0.70 14.46 2.99
C ARG A 131 -1.01 14.74 4.46
N ARG A 132 -2.28 14.97 4.81
CA ARG A 132 -2.70 15.15 6.20
C ARG A 132 -2.56 13.82 6.95
N PRO A 133 -1.98 13.80 8.17
CA PRO A 133 -1.93 12.59 9.00
C PRO A 133 -3.32 11.98 9.21
N GLY A 134 -3.42 10.66 9.09
CA GLY A 134 -4.68 9.92 9.28
C GLY A 134 -5.61 9.87 8.07
N VAL A 135 -5.32 10.62 7.00
CA VAL A 135 -6.10 10.53 5.76
C VAL A 135 -5.66 9.34 4.91
N ALA A 136 -6.61 8.56 4.39
CA ALA A 136 -6.36 7.54 3.39
C ALA A 136 -6.36 8.21 2.01
N SER A 137 -5.17 8.43 1.44
CA SER A 137 -5.00 9.03 0.12
C SER A 137 -3.92 8.29 -0.66
N ALA A 138 -3.91 8.45 -1.99
CA ALA A 138 -2.86 7.86 -2.84
C ALA A 138 -1.47 8.42 -2.45
N ALA A 139 -1.38 9.73 -2.19
CA ALA A 139 -0.15 10.35 -1.71
C ALA A 139 0.33 9.82 -0.36
N ASN A 140 -0.56 9.60 0.62
CA ASN A 140 -0.17 9.00 1.90
C ASN A 140 0.26 7.53 1.75
N TYR A 141 -0.47 6.75 0.96
CA TYR A 141 -0.14 5.35 0.71
C TYR A 141 1.21 5.20 0.01
N LEU A 142 1.41 5.89 -1.11
CA LEU A 142 2.64 5.81 -1.90
C LEU A 142 3.87 6.30 -1.12
N TYR A 143 3.71 7.32 -0.28
CA TYR A 143 4.76 7.80 0.61
C TYR A 143 5.10 6.79 1.72
N GLU A 144 4.11 6.07 2.26
CA GLU A 144 4.31 5.01 3.24
C GLU A 144 5.01 3.78 2.65
N VAL A 145 4.53 3.27 1.52
CA VAL A 145 5.10 2.06 0.91
C VAL A 145 6.51 2.29 0.39
N SER A 146 6.81 3.50 -0.11
CA SER A 146 8.16 3.94 -0.55
C SER A 146 9.11 4.28 0.59
N LYS A 147 8.68 4.20 1.86
CA LYS A 147 9.48 4.63 3.03
C LYS A 147 9.94 6.08 2.92
N GLY A 148 9.07 6.94 2.42
CA GLY A 148 9.32 8.37 2.23
C GLY A 148 10.14 8.71 0.99
N GLY A 149 10.44 7.73 0.13
CA GLY A 149 11.18 7.93 -1.12
C GLY A 149 10.35 8.57 -2.23
N LEU A 150 9.02 8.56 -2.14
CA LEU A 150 8.14 9.13 -3.16
C LEU A 150 7.06 10.00 -2.52
N SER A 151 7.03 11.29 -2.87
CA SER A 151 5.94 12.20 -2.56
C SER A 151 5.15 12.51 -3.83
N LEU A 152 3.93 11.97 -3.93
CA LEU A 152 3.00 12.33 -4.99
C LEU A 152 2.37 13.70 -4.71
N VAL A 153 2.31 14.59 -5.70
CA VAL A 153 1.70 15.92 -5.58
C VAL A 153 0.82 16.25 -6.79
N GLU A 154 -0.13 17.17 -6.59
CA GLU A 154 -0.88 17.74 -7.70
C GLU A 154 0.06 18.57 -8.59
N GLY A 155 0.07 18.27 -9.88
CA GLY A 155 0.82 19.04 -10.88
C GLY A 155 -0.10 19.95 -11.67
N GLN A 156 -0.89 19.36 -12.55
CA GLN A 156 -1.85 20.07 -13.38
C GLN A 156 -3.21 19.39 -13.35
N PHE A 157 -4.27 20.20 -13.50
CA PHE A 157 -5.65 19.74 -13.49
C PHE A 157 -6.37 20.29 -14.71
N LEU A 158 -6.68 19.43 -15.67
CA LEU A 158 -7.38 19.78 -16.90
C LEU A 158 -8.78 19.17 -16.92
N LYS A 159 -9.79 20.00 -17.20
CA LYS A 159 -11.15 19.52 -17.47
C LYS A 159 -11.38 19.45 -18.97
N LEU A 160 -11.73 18.27 -19.46
CA LEU A 160 -12.07 18.05 -20.85
C LEU A 160 -13.52 17.55 -20.94
N ARG A 161 -14.26 18.08 -21.90
CA ARG A 161 -15.61 17.59 -22.21
C ARG A 161 -15.63 16.94 -23.58
N SER A 162 -16.09 15.70 -23.64
CA SER A 162 -16.31 15.00 -24.90
C SER A 162 -17.74 15.24 -25.39
N ALA A 163 -17.87 15.93 -26.53
CA ALA A 163 -19.14 16.04 -27.26
C ALA A 163 -19.29 14.96 -28.34
N GLU A 164 -18.18 14.39 -28.80
CA GLU A 164 -18.09 13.52 -29.98
C GLU A 164 -18.05 12.02 -29.61
N HIS A 165 -17.66 11.70 -28.38
CA HIS A 165 -17.59 10.34 -27.88
C HIS A 165 -18.45 10.18 -26.62
N PRO A 166 -19.27 9.11 -26.54
CA PRO A 166 -19.96 8.75 -25.30
C PRO A 166 -18.97 8.24 -24.25
N LYS A 167 -19.43 8.14 -23.00
CA LYS A 167 -18.66 7.53 -21.93
C LYS A 167 -18.24 6.10 -22.31
N PRO A 168 -16.96 5.72 -22.13
CA PRO A 168 -16.51 4.38 -22.45
C PRO A 168 -17.19 3.34 -21.54
N ARG A 169 -17.48 2.16 -22.07
CA ARG A 169 -18.04 1.00 -21.34
C ARG A 169 -17.28 -0.30 -21.58
N ALA A 170 -16.38 -0.32 -22.55
CA ALA A 170 -15.55 -1.46 -22.90
C ALA A 170 -14.10 -1.03 -23.14
N ASP A 171 -13.14 -1.94 -22.96
CA ASP A 171 -11.69 -1.67 -23.06
C ASP A 171 -11.29 -0.99 -24.39
N GLY A 172 -11.91 -1.39 -25.49
CA GLY A 172 -11.69 -0.77 -26.81
C GLY A 172 -12.09 0.71 -26.84
N GLN A 173 -13.16 1.07 -26.13
CA GLN A 173 -13.62 2.46 -26.00
C GLN A 173 -12.76 3.24 -25.00
N VAL A 174 -12.31 2.62 -23.91
CA VAL A 174 -11.35 3.22 -22.98
C VAL A 174 -10.06 3.60 -23.71
N SER A 175 -9.52 2.68 -24.51
CA SER A 175 -8.33 2.93 -25.33
C SER A 175 -8.53 4.05 -26.35
N ALA A 176 -9.72 4.15 -26.96
CA ALA A 176 -10.05 5.22 -27.90
C ALA A 176 -10.15 6.58 -27.19
N MET A 177 -10.81 6.63 -26.04
CA MET A 177 -10.92 7.83 -25.22
C MET A 177 -9.55 8.30 -24.72
N ALA A 178 -8.69 7.36 -24.29
CA ALA A 178 -7.33 7.68 -23.90
C ALA A 178 -6.54 8.31 -25.06
N ARG A 179 -6.63 7.77 -26.28
CA ARG A 179 -5.98 8.40 -27.46
C ARG A 179 -6.50 9.81 -27.73
N TRP A 180 -7.81 10.01 -27.64
CA TRP A 180 -8.42 11.34 -27.80
C TRP A 180 -7.91 12.34 -26.76
N VAL A 181 -7.79 11.94 -25.50
CA VAL A 181 -7.16 12.77 -24.46
C VAL A 181 -5.72 13.08 -24.81
N LEU A 182 -4.92 12.07 -25.19
CA LEU A 182 -3.52 12.26 -25.56
C LEU A 182 -3.36 13.29 -26.68
N GLU A 183 -4.17 13.22 -27.73
CA GLU A 183 -4.16 14.19 -28.84
C GLU A 183 -4.43 15.63 -28.35
N ARG A 184 -5.29 15.81 -27.35
CA ARG A 184 -5.59 17.13 -26.76
C ARG A 184 -4.51 17.64 -25.82
N LEU A 185 -3.65 16.77 -25.32
CA LEU A 185 -2.48 17.17 -24.54
C LEU A 185 -1.29 17.57 -25.43
N GLN A 186 -1.43 17.49 -26.76
CA GLN A 186 -0.37 17.90 -27.68
C GLN A 186 -0.10 19.40 -27.55
N GLY A 187 1.12 19.74 -27.13
CA GLY A 187 1.56 21.13 -26.99
C GLY A 187 1.18 21.79 -25.65
N GLU A 188 0.58 21.04 -24.72
CA GLU A 188 0.40 21.50 -23.34
C GLU A 188 1.75 21.72 -22.65
N GLU A 189 1.88 22.80 -21.88
CA GLU A 189 3.08 23.06 -21.09
C GLU A 189 3.09 22.17 -19.85
N LEU A 190 3.87 21.08 -19.89
CA LEU A 190 3.85 20.05 -18.86
C LEU A 190 4.48 20.49 -17.53
N GLY A 191 5.40 21.44 -17.57
CA GLY A 191 6.04 22.03 -16.38
C GLY A 191 6.58 20.98 -15.41
N ALA A 192 6.09 20.99 -14.17
CA ALA A 192 6.51 20.07 -13.12
C ALA A 192 6.05 18.62 -13.33
N CYS A 193 5.14 18.37 -14.27
CA CYS A 193 4.65 17.03 -14.59
C CYS A 193 5.59 16.24 -15.50
N ASP A 194 6.58 16.86 -16.15
CA ASP A 194 7.60 16.17 -16.97
C ASP A 194 8.97 16.48 -16.39
N ARG A 195 9.48 15.55 -15.57
CA ARG A 195 10.81 15.65 -14.95
C ARG A 195 11.61 14.37 -15.11
N VAL A 196 10.95 13.25 -15.38
CA VAL A 196 11.56 11.93 -15.41
C VAL A 196 11.40 11.31 -16.79
N ASP A 197 12.50 10.79 -17.34
CA ASP A 197 12.45 9.90 -18.48
C ASP A 197 11.82 8.59 -18.04
N ASN A 198 10.54 8.42 -18.34
CA ASN A 198 9.73 7.29 -17.88
C ASN A 198 10.27 5.95 -18.37
N ARG A 199 11.02 5.95 -19.47
CA ARG A 199 11.66 4.73 -20.00
C ARG A 199 12.89 4.34 -19.20
N ARG A 200 13.65 5.30 -18.68
CA ARG A 200 14.95 5.07 -18.02
C ARG A 200 14.96 5.35 -16.52
N GLY A 201 13.96 6.05 -15.99
CA GLY A 201 13.90 6.56 -14.62
C GLY A 201 14.88 7.72 -14.33
N ALA A 202 15.45 8.34 -15.37
CA ALA A 202 16.46 9.41 -15.23
C ALA A 202 15.80 10.78 -15.00
N ASP A 203 16.41 11.64 -14.20
CA ASP A 203 15.94 13.02 -13.92
C ASP A 203 16.23 13.92 -15.13
N ARG A 204 15.37 13.81 -16.15
CA ARG A 204 15.36 14.58 -17.39
C ARG A 204 13.99 14.49 -18.04
N GLN A 205 13.59 15.53 -18.75
CA GLN A 205 12.35 15.55 -19.52
C GLN A 205 12.37 14.56 -20.70
N ASP A 206 11.21 13.96 -20.99
CA ASP A 206 11.01 13.09 -22.16
C ASP A 206 9.84 13.50 -23.07
N GLY A 207 9.15 14.61 -22.76
CA GLY A 207 8.13 15.23 -23.61
C GLY A 207 6.71 14.76 -23.33
N LYS A 208 6.46 14.16 -22.16
CA LYS A 208 5.15 13.72 -21.67
C LYS A 208 5.14 13.71 -20.13
N PRO A 209 3.97 13.88 -19.49
CA PRO A 209 3.83 13.71 -18.07
C PRO A 209 4.38 12.39 -17.54
N ASP A 210 5.17 12.48 -16.48
CA ASP A 210 5.61 11.41 -15.61
C ASP A 210 4.42 10.54 -15.19
N HIS A 211 3.30 11.19 -14.83
CA HIS A 211 2.05 10.53 -14.45
C HIS A 211 0.84 11.22 -15.08
N LEU A 212 0.10 10.47 -15.91
CA LEU A 212 -1.18 10.93 -16.48
C LEU A 212 -2.34 10.13 -15.89
N TRP A 213 -3.22 10.80 -15.15
CA TRP A 213 -4.37 10.17 -14.51
C TRP A 213 -5.64 10.72 -15.16
N ILE A 214 -6.43 9.86 -15.80
CA ILE A 214 -7.66 10.22 -16.49
C ILE A 214 -8.85 9.71 -15.66
N ILE A 215 -9.69 10.64 -15.23
CA ILE A 215 -10.85 10.38 -14.37
C ILE A 215 -12.13 10.64 -15.15
N THR A 216 -13.02 9.65 -15.23
CA THR A 216 -14.35 9.75 -15.85
C THR A 216 -15.47 9.68 -14.80
N PRO A 217 -16.67 10.21 -15.07
CA PRO A 217 -17.82 10.05 -14.18
C PRO A 217 -18.23 8.57 -14.04
N GLY A 218 -18.80 8.23 -12.88
CA GLY A 218 -19.52 6.97 -12.63
C GLY A 218 -18.84 5.96 -11.71
N HIS A 219 -19.47 4.78 -11.63
CA HIS A 219 -19.14 3.74 -10.67
C HIS A 219 -18.00 2.81 -11.14
N PRO A 220 -17.16 2.29 -10.22
CA PRO A 220 -16.10 1.35 -10.53
C PRO A 220 -16.60 -0.10 -10.65
N GLN A 221 -16.39 -0.74 -11.79
CA GLN A 221 -16.78 -2.13 -12.05
C GLN A 221 -16.13 -3.14 -11.10
N SER A 222 -14.88 -2.87 -10.70
CA SER A 222 -14.13 -3.72 -9.76
C SER A 222 -14.86 -3.94 -8.44
N VAL A 223 -15.74 -3.02 -8.06
CA VAL A 223 -16.52 -3.06 -6.82
C VAL A 223 -17.95 -3.50 -7.11
N THR A 224 -18.56 -2.98 -8.19
CA THR A 224 -19.98 -3.24 -8.49
C THR A 224 -20.26 -4.58 -9.13
N ALA A 225 -19.26 -5.20 -9.76
CA ALA A 225 -19.42 -6.35 -10.65
C ALA A 225 -20.38 -6.14 -11.85
N ASP A 226 -21.02 -4.97 -11.98
CA ASP A 226 -21.82 -4.58 -13.14
C ASP A 226 -20.97 -4.37 -14.40
N GLU A 227 -21.26 -5.15 -15.44
CA GLU A 227 -20.61 -5.08 -16.75
C GLU A 227 -20.80 -3.72 -17.45
N ALA A 228 -21.82 -2.94 -17.07
CA ALA A 228 -22.05 -1.60 -17.59
C ALA A 228 -21.14 -0.53 -16.98
N HIS A 229 -20.48 -0.83 -15.86
CA HIS A 229 -19.52 0.05 -15.20
C HIS A 229 -18.10 -0.13 -15.75
N LEU A 230 -17.19 0.79 -15.41
CA LEU A 230 -15.82 0.77 -15.94
C LEU A 230 -14.83 0.16 -14.95
N LYS A 231 -13.94 -0.70 -15.43
CA LYS A 231 -12.75 -1.10 -14.66
C LYS A 231 -11.76 0.05 -14.63
N ALA A 232 -11.10 0.23 -13.48
CA ALA A 232 -9.86 0.97 -13.45
C ALA A 232 -8.80 0.18 -14.22
N VAL A 233 -8.01 0.85 -15.04
CA VAL A 233 -6.97 0.22 -15.86
C VAL A 233 -5.76 1.14 -16.03
N SER A 234 -4.59 0.53 -16.05
CA SER A 234 -3.36 1.13 -16.55
C SER A 234 -3.15 0.78 -18.02
N LEU A 235 -2.84 1.79 -18.83
CA LEU A 235 -2.59 1.67 -20.26
C LEU A 235 -1.19 2.17 -20.59
N LEU A 236 -0.51 1.47 -21.49
CA LEU A 236 0.76 1.92 -22.08
C LEU A 236 0.54 2.23 -23.57
N MET A 237 0.25 3.50 -23.86
CA MET A 237 -0.25 3.95 -25.17
C MET A 237 0.85 4.61 -25.99
N PRO A 238 0.97 4.38 -27.31
CA PRO A 238 1.88 5.16 -28.15
C PRO A 238 1.48 6.65 -28.16
N LEU A 239 2.45 7.56 -28.18
CA LEU A 239 2.16 8.99 -28.35
C LEU A 239 1.61 9.25 -29.77
N PRO A 240 0.54 10.06 -29.93
CA PRO A 240 0.00 10.37 -31.25
C PRO A 240 1.01 11.02 -32.19
N TRP A 241 1.88 11.90 -31.68
CA TRP A 241 2.90 12.61 -32.46
C TRP A 241 4.29 11.93 -32.44
N ASN A 242 4.49 10.88 -31.64
CA ASN A 242 5.76 10.13 -31.62
C ASN A 242 5.54 8.66 -31.23
N GLN A 243 5.24 7.81 -32.20
CA GLN A 243 4.91 6.40 -31.98
C GLN A 243 6.06 5.54 -31.41
N HIS A 244 7.29 6.07 -31.38
CA HIS A 244 8.44 5.40 -30.76
C HIS A 244 8.48 5.57 -29.24
N GLN A 245 7.69 6.50 -28.71
CA GLN A 245 7.49 6.72 -27.28
C GLN A 245 6.11 6.17 -26.87
N ARG A 246 6.04 5.66 -25.64
CA ARG A 246 4.79 5.19 -25.05
C ARG A 246 4.53 5.93 -23.76
N TRP A 247 3.28 6.19 -23.45
CA TRP A 247 2.87 6.93 -22.26
C TRP A 247 2.11 5.99 -21.32
N PRO A 248 2.62 5.74 -20.12
CA PRO A 248 1.82 5.09 -19.08
C PRO A 248 0.74 6.06 -18.59
N LEU A 249 -0.49 5.60 -18.53
CA LEU A 249 -1.60 6.39 -18.00
C LEU A 249 -2.57 5.51 -17.22
N LEU A 250 -3.22 6.10 -16.23
CA LEU A 250 -4.30 5.46 -15.50
C LEU A 250 -5.61 5.98 -16.06
N PHE A 251 -6.56 5.09 -16.27
CA PHE A 251 -7.92 5.41 -16.64
C PHE A 251 -8.86 4.80 -15.60
N MET A 252 -9.61 5.64 -14.89
CA MET A 252 -10.45 5.21 -13.78
C MET A 252 -11.68 6.08 -13.65
N THR A 253 -12.67 5.64 -12.88
CA THR A 253 -13.85 6.45 -12.57
C THR A 253 -13.63 7.33 -11.35
N GLU A 254 -14.44 8.37 -11.17
CA GLU A 254 -14.31 9.28 -10.02
C GLU A 254 -14.66 8.63 -8.68
N GLU A 255 -15.47 7.57 -8.67
CA GLU A 255 -15.87 6.83 -7.47
C GLU A 255 -14.98 5.61 -7.17
N VAL A 256 -13.85 5.47 -7.88
CA VAL A 256 -12.90 4.37 -7.70
C VAL A 256 -12.31 4.37 -6.26
N PRO A 257 -12.23 3.21 -5.58
CA PRO A 257 -11.68 3.15 -4.23
C PRO A 257 -10.16 3.33 -4.24
N LEU A 258 -9.61 3.76 -3.10
CA LEU A 258 -8.17 4.03 -2.94
C LEU A 258 -7.30 2.84 -3.38
N GLY A 259 -7.65 1.62 -2.95
CA GLY A 259 -6.87 0.43 -3.28
C GLY A 259 -6.73 0.18 -4.79
N ASN A 260 -7.79 0.39 -5.59
CA ASN A 260 -7.70 0.32 -7.04
C ASN A 260 -6.83 1.46 -7.61
N ILE A 261 -6.92 2.69 -7.07
CA ILE A 261 -6.07 3.81 -7.51
C ILE A 261 -4.60 3.46 -7.35
N VAL A 262 -4.19 2.99 -6.16
CA VAL A 262 -2.78 2.70 -5.89
C VAL A 262 -2.31 1.41 -6.57
N HIS A 263 -3.19 0.42 -6.78
CA HIS A 263 -2.91 -0.75 -7.60
C HIS A 263 -2.61 -0.36 -9.06
N GLU A 264 -3.46 0.45 -9.69
CA GLU A 264 -3.22 0.95 -11.04
C GLU A 264 -2.00 1.89 -11.12
N ALA A 265 -1.72 2.65 -10.06
CA ALA A 265 -0.49 3.41 -9.99
C ALA A 265 0.74 2.48 -10.02
N PHE A 266 0.75 1.37 -9.29
CA PHE A 266 1.86 0.42 -9.36
C PHE A 266 2.09 -0.16 -10.78
N HIS A 267 1.02 -0.32 -11.56
CA HIS A 267 1.12 -0.70 -12.98
C HIS A 267 1.72 0.39 -13.87
N ALA A 268 1.54 1.68 -13.52
CA ALA A 268 1.72 2.80 -14.44
C ALA A 268 2.85 3.77 -14.06
N MET A 269 3.61 3.50 -13.00
CA MET A 269 4.69 4.36 -12.56
C MET A 269 5.94 4.11 -13.43
N GLY A 270 6.03 4.86 -14.53
CA GLY A 270 7.04 4.72 -15.59
C GLY A 270 6.57 3.85 -16.76
N GLU A 271 7.39 3.69 -17.81
CA GLU A 271 7.08 2.82 -18.97
C GLU A 271 7.24 1.32 -18.67
N HIS A 272 7.10 0.92 -17.40
CA HIS A 272 7.35 -0.44 -16.91
C HIS A 272 6.16 -0.86 -16.08
N ARG A 273 5.49 -1.92 -16.53
CA ARG A 273 4.32 -2.45 -15.83
C ARG A 273 4.76 -3.51 -14.82
N VAL A 274 4.20 -3.43 -13.61
CA VAL A 274 4.24 -4.52 -12.64
C VAL A 274 3.05 -5.43 -12.94
N ASP A 275 3.24 -6.65 -13.43
CA ASP A 275 2.11 -7.53 -13.75
C ASP A 275 1.27 -7.89 -12.52
N ASP A 276 -0.02 -8.16 -12.75
CA ASP A 276 -0.93 -8.68 -11.74
C ASP A 276 -0.47 -10.06 -11.23
N LEU A 277 -0.62 -10.29 -9.93
CA LEU A 277 -0.20 -11.55 -9.30
C LEU A 277 -1.36 -12.53 -9.11
N TYR A 278 -2.60 -12.06 -9.23
CA TYR A 278 -3.80 -12.88 -9.01
C TYR A 278 -4.14 -13.76 -10.21
N LEU A 279 -4.95 -14.80 -9.98
CA LEU A 279 -5.58 -15.57 -11.05
C LEU A 279 -7.06 -15.21 -11.10
N GLU A 280 -7.53 -14.71 -12.25
CA GLU A 280 -8.93 -14.28 -12.42
C GLU A 280 -9.94 -15.42 -12.28
N ASP A 281 -9.52 -16.67 -12.49
CA ASP A 281 -10.36 -17.85 -12.35
C ASP A 281 -10.43 -18.40 -10.92
N GLY A 282 -9.66 -17.82 -9.98
CA GLY A 282 -9.55 -18.28 -8.60
C GLY A 282 -9.00 -19.70 -8.46
N SER A 283 -8.41 -20.29 -9.50
CA SER A 283 -8.11 -21.72 -9.58
C SER A 283 -6.98 -22.19 -8.66
N ALA A 284 -6.11 -21.29 -8.18
CA ALA A 284 -5.00 -21.64 -7.31
C ALA A 284 -4.66 -20.55 -6.29
N PRO A 285 -4.07 -20.90 -5.13
CA PRO A 285 -3.58 -19.92 -4.16
C PRO A 285 -2.55 -18.97 -4.77
N THR A 286 -2.74 -17.67 -4.56
CA THR A 286 -1.85 -16.59 -4.99
C THR A 286 -1.30 -15.81 -3.78
N ALA A 287 -0.99 -14.53 -3.93
CA ALA A 287 -0.64 -13.67 -2.79
C ALA A 287 -1.89 -13.26 -1.98
N GLY A 288 -3.05 -13.23 -2.65
CA GLY A 288 -4.33 -12.86 -2.06
C GLY A 288 -4.27 -11.48 -1.41
N ILE A 289 -4.77 -11.36 -0.20
CA ILE A 289 -4.92 -10.08 0.50
C ILE A 289 -3.58 -9.49 0.99
N TRP A 290 -2.50 -10.28 0.95
CA TRP A 290 -1.18 -9.90 1.47
C TRP A 290 -0.36 -9.04 0.50
N ASP A 291 -0.79 -8.92 -0.75
CA ASP A 291 -0.12 -8.10 -1.76
C ASP A 291 -1.11 -7.16 -2.45
N LEU A 292 -0.71 -5.90 -2.61
CA LEU A 292 -1.46 -4.89 -3.36
C LEU A 292 -1.77 -5.35 -4.80
N MET A 293 -0.84 -6.06 -5.44
CA MET A 293 -0.95 -6.52 -6.83
C MET A 293 -1.82 -7.78 -6.97
N ASP A 294 -2.61 -8.10 -5.95
CA ASP A 294 -3.56 -9.21 -5.85
C ASP A 294 -4.84 -8.71 -5.14
N GLY A 295 -5.49 -9.52 -4.31
CA GLY A 295 -6.67 -9.16 -3.52
C GLY A 295 -6.43 -8.07 -2.46
N GLY A 296 -5.17 -7.72 -2.18
CA GLY A 296 -4.81 -6.69 -1.22
C GLY A 296 -5.32 -5.29 -1.53
N GLN A 297 -5.59 -5.00 -2.81
CA GLN A 297 -6.24 -3.75 -3.25
C GLN A 297 -7.67 -3.60 -2.72
N TYR A 298 -8.31 -4.67 -2.27
CA TYR A 298 -9.67 -4.64 -1.72
C TYR A 298 -9.67 -4.70 -0.18
N ARG A 299 -8.50 -4.67 0.47
CA ARG A 299 -8.41 -4.69 1.93
C ARG A 299 -9.02 -3.41 2.54
N GLY A 300 -9.72 -3.57 3.66
CA GLY A 300 -10.57 -2.53 4.24
C GLY A 300 -12.03 -2.63 3.83
N TRP A 301 -12.38 -3.56 2.92
CA TRP A 301 -13.76 -3.85 2.56
C TRP A 301 -14.52 -4.47 3.75
N ASP A 302 -15.40 -3.69 4.38
CA ASP A 302 -15.95 -4.09 5.66
C ASP A 302 -17.46 -4.41 5.69
N ARG A 303 -18.36 -3.86 4.85
CA ARG A 303 -19.79 -4.20 5.07
C ARG A 303 -20.87 -4.01 4.01
N SER A 304 -20.62 -3.48 2.82
CA SER A 304 -21.69 -3.34 1.82
C SER A 304 -21.25 -3.79 0.43
N HIS A 305 -21.81 -4.91 -0.04
CA HIS A 305 -21.92 -5.12 -1.48
C HIS A 305 -22.80 -3.98 -2.02
N PRO A 306 -22.47 -3.36 -3.16
CA PRO A 306 -23.23 -2.22 -3.72
C PRO A 306 -24.73 -2.50 -3.92
N ASP A 307 -25.15 -3.77 -3.93
CA ASP A 307 -26.56 -4.18 -4.03
C ASP A 307 -27.33 -4.14 -2.68
N LEU A 308 -26.66 -3.86 -1.55
CA LEU A 308 -27.22 -4.00 -0.20
C LEU A 308 -27.41 -2.68 0.56
N GLY A 309 -27.10 -1.53 -0.04
CA GLY A 309 -27.28 -0.21 0.59
C GLY A 309 -26.53 0.91 -0.14
N PRO A 310 -26.70 2.18 0.29
CA PRO A 310 -25.90 3.28 -0.24
C PRO A 310 -24.42 2.98 -0.05
N TRP A 311 -23.60 3.40 -1.01
CA TRP A 311 -22.15 3.31 -0.94
C TRP A 311 -21.67 3.88 0.39
N VAL A 312 -21.23 3.00 1.30
CA VAL A 312 -20.66 3.45 2.56
C VAL A 312 -19.22 3.88 2.26
N GLU A 313 -18.89 5.10 2.68
CA GLU A 313 -17.59 5.77 2.58
C GLU A 313 -16.44 5.04 3.31
N ASP A 314 -16.46 3.69 3.43
CA ASP A 314 -15.34 2.87 3.95
C ASP A 314 -14.83 1.73 3.01
N THR A 315 -15.18 1.73 1.71
CA THR A 315 -14.76 0.68 0.76
C THR A 315 -13.28 0.78 0.34
N GLY A 316 -12.42 -0.16 0.79
CA GLY A 316 -11.07 -0.34 0.23
C GLY A 316 -10.03 0.73 0.58
N TYR A 317 -10.22 1.48 1.68
CA TYR A 317 -9.31 2.57 2.09
C TYR A 317 -8.08 2.15 2.90
N SER A 318 -7.91 0.85 3.09
CA SER A 318 -6.74 0.33 3.77
C SER A 318 -6.13 -0.83 2.98
N PRO A 319 -5.73 -0.56 1.72
CA PRO A 319 -5.08 -1.57 0.87
C PRO A 319 -3.83 -2.10 1.54
N SER A 320 -3.51 -3.38 1.30
CA SER A 320 -2.29 -3.95 1.84
C SER A 320 -1.05 -3.31 1.20
N HIS A 321 0.07 -3.34 1.90
CA HIS A 321 1.37 -3.04 1.30
C HIS A 321 1.71 -4.13 0.27
N PRO A 322 2.40 -3.80 -0.84
CA PRO A 322 3.01 -4.82 -1.69
C PRO A 322 3.96 -5.71 -0.87
N MET A 323 4.12 -6.98 -1.25
CA MET A 323 5.16 -7.83 -0.67
C MET A 323 6.54 -7.26 -0.97
N ALA A 324 7.54 -7.62 -0.16
CA ALA A 324 8.90 -7.12 -0.28
C ALA A 324 9.48 -7.31 -1.68
N TRP A 325 9.20 -8.43 -2.35
CA TRP A 325 9.66 -8.69 -3.71
C TRP A 325 9.09 -7.69 -4.72
N VAL A 326 7.76 -7.47 -4.70
CA VAL A 326 7.08 -6.54 -5.61
C VAL A 326 7.63 -5.13 -5.41
N ARG A 327 7.68 -4.65 -4.16
CA ARG A 327 8.20 -3.31 -3.87
C ARG A 327 9.66 -3.13 -4.27
N SER A 328 10.50 -4.11 -3.95
CA SER A 328 11.96 -3.94 -4.01
C SER A 328 12.55 -4.28 -5.37
N GLU A 329 11.90 -5.12 -6.17
CA GLU A 329 12.45 -5.61 -7.44
C GLU A 329 11.59 -5.23 -8.65
N LEU A 330 10.26 -5.18 -8.50
CA LEU A 330 9.35 -4.92 -9.64
C LEU A 330 8.97 -3.45 -9.74
N TRP A 331 8.56 -2.85 -8.62
CA TRP A 331 8.08 -1.48 -8.60
C TRP A 331 9.19 -0.51 -8.99
N TYR A 332 8.90 0.31 -10.01
CA TYR A 332 9.82 1.30 -10.55
C TYR A 332 11.19 0.68 -10.93
N ARG A 333 11.18 -0.57 -11.44
CA ARG A 333 12.38 -1.35 -11.77
C ARG A 333 13.38 -1.51 -10.62
N GLY A 334 12.86 -1.65 -9.41
CA GLY A 334 13.68 -1.83 -8.21
C GLY A 334 14.34 -0.53 -7.73
N HIS A 335 13.81 0.64 -8.09
CA HIS A 335 14.28 1.91 -7.53
C HIS A 335 14.20 1.92 -6.00
N PHE A 336 13.21 1.24 -5.44
CA PHE A 336 12.98 1.12 -4.00
C PHE A 336 13.66 -0.12 -3.39
N HIS A 337 14.60 -0.76 -4.09
CA HIS A 337 15.35 -1.90 -3.57
C HIS A 337 16.03 -1.60 -2.23
N SER A 338 16.61 -0.40 -2.07
CA SER A 338 17.27 0.02 -0.83
C SER A 338 16.31 0.30 0.32
N SER A 339 15.01 0.48 0.03
CA SER A 339 13.99 0.75 1.06
C SER A 339 13.67 -0.47 1.91
N ILE A 340 14.19 -1.66 1.55
CA ILE A 340 14.00 -2.91 2.28
C ILE A 340 15.29 -3.67 2.43
N ALA A 341 15.74 -3.81 3.68
CA ALA A 341 16.92 -4.58 4.02
C ALA A 341 16.70 -6.06 3.69
N ARG A 342 17.36 -6.55 2.65
CA ARG A 342 17.29 -7.93 2.19
C ARG A 342 18.44 -8.78 2.76
N LEU A 343 18.12 -10.00 3.19
CA LEU A 343 19.10 -11.05 3.46
C LEU A 343 18.84 -12.26 2.55
N ALA A 344 19.82 -12.61 1.72
CA ALA A 344 19.80 -13.86 0.96
C ALA A 344 20.52 -14.98 1.74
N VAL A 345 19.76 -15.98 2.18
CA VAL A 345 20.32 -17.14 2.89
C VAL A 345 21.06 -18.04 1.90
N LYS A 346 22.37 -18.18 2.10
CA LYS A 346 23.24 -19.03 1.26
C LYS A 346 23.45 -20.44 1.83
N GLY A 347 23.19 -20.63 3.13
CA GLY A 347 23.36 -21.89 3.84
C GLY A 347 22.12 -22.78 3.81
N ARG A 348 22.22 -23.96 4.43
CA ARG A 348 21.08 -24.88 4.63
C ARG A 348 20.26 -24.57 5.86
N SER A 349 20.76 -23.70 6.72
CA SER A 349 20.06 -23.23 7.89
C SER A 349 20.39 -21.77 8.11
N TRP A 350 19.46 -21.08 8.76
CA TRP A 350 19.64 -19.72 9.20
C TRP A 350 18.77 -19.50 10.43
N GLU A 351 19.28 -18.72 11.38
CA GLU A 351 18.50 -18.24 12.50
C GLU A 351 18.83 -16.76 12.70
N GLY A 352 17.80 -15.92 12.84
CA GLY A 352 17.99 -14.51 13.05
C GLY A 352 16.69 -13.75 13.18
N TRP A 353 16.81 -12.44 13.40
CA TRP A 353 15.67 -11.54 13.50
C TRP A 353 15.24 -11.07 12.11
N ILE A 354 13.92 -10.99 11.92
CA ILE A 354 13.28 -10.33 10.79
C ILE A 354 12.47 -9.16 11.34
N ALA A 355 12.76 -7.95 10.87
CA ALA A 355 12.01 -6.76 11.20
C ALA A 355 10.74 -6.63 10.34
N PRO A 356 9.65 -6.03 10.85
CA PRO A 356 8.45 -5.81 10.06
C PRO A 356 8.72 -4.98 8.80
N VAL A 357 8.13 -5.40 7.68
CA VAL A 357 8.27 -4.76 6.35
C VAL A 357 7.72 -3.32 6.33
N SER A 358 6.83 -3.01 7.27
CA SER A 358 6.23 -1.70 7.46
C SER A 358 7.17 -0.71 8.16
N ARG A 359 8.23 -1.15 8.85
CA ARG A 359 9.23 -0.24 9.45
C ARG A 359 10.13 0.40 8.41
N ALA A 360 10.81 1.48 8.79
CA ALA A 360 12.01 1.91 8.06
C ALA A 360 13.16 0.90 8.24
N PRO A 361 14.07 0.77 7.26
CA PRO A 361 15.23 -0.11 7.35
C PRO A 361 16.09 0.14 8.60
N GLY A 362 16.46 -0.94 9.26
CA GLY A 362 17.30 -0.94 10.45
C GLY A 362 18.52 -1.86 10.31
N ALA A 363 19.02 -2.36 11.43
CA ALA A 363 20.13 -3.30 11.44
C ALA A 363 19.73 -4.72 11.02
N ASP A 364 18.48 -5.11 11.28
CA ASP A 364 17.95 -6.42 10.92
C ASP A 364 17.34 -6.42 9.52
N PRO A 365 17.38 -7.56 8.79
CA PRO A 365 16.68 -7.68 7.52
C PRO A 365 15.17 -7.59 7.73
N GLN A 366 14.48 -7.03 6.74
CA GLN A 366 13.02 -7.00 6.65
C GLN A 366 12.49 -8.05 5.66
N TRP A 367 13.36 -8.49 4.77
CA TRP A 367 13.05 -9.49 3.75
C TRP A 367 14.14 -10.56 3.71
N VAL A 368 13.77 -11.80 4.00
CA VAL A 368 14.67 -12.94 3.91
C VAL A 368 14.29 -13.78 2.69
N THR A 369 15.28 -14.06 1.84
CA THR A 369 15.09 -14.94 0.67
C THR A 369 15.89 -16.22 0.80
N VAL A 370 15.26 -17.36 0.53
CA VAL A 370 15.90 -18.68 0.48
C VAL A 370 15.72 -19.27 -0.92
N PRO A 371 16.78 -19.58 -1.67
CA PRO A 371 16.65 -20.23 -2.98
C PRO A 371 15.90 -21.57 -2.88
N ASP A 372 14.97 -21.84 -3.81
CA ASP A 372 14.34 -23.15 -3.91
C ASP A 372 15.24 -24.09 -4.74
N PRO A 373 15.82 -25.15 -4.15
CA PRO A 373 16.76 -26.02 -4.86
C PRO A 373 16.12 -26.79 -6.03
N ARG A 374 14.79 -26.87 -6.09
CA ARG A 374 14.06 -27.62 -7.10
C ARG A 374 13.95 -26.89 -8.44
N ARG A 375 14.07 -25.55 -8.46
CA ARG A 375 13.92 -24.74 -9.69
C ARG A 375 14.80 -23.49 -9.64
N LYS A 376 15.68 -23.35 -10.64
CA LYS A 376 16.55 -22.17 -10.77
C LYS A 376 15.71 -20.89 -10.87
N GLY A 377 16.08 -19.86 -10.10
CA GLY A 377 15.43 -18.56 -10.07
C GLY A 377 14.17 -18.49 -9.19
N ARG A 378 13.62 -19.64 -8.77
CA ARG A 378 12.53 -19.70 -7.79
C ARG A 378 13.09 -19.58 -6.37
N PHE A 379 12.38 -18.90 -5.48
CA PHE A 379 12.82 -18.70 -4.10
C PHE A 379 11.64 -18.60 -3.13
N PHE A 380 11.90 -18.87 -1.86
CA PHE A 380 11.01 -18.56 -0.77
C PHE A 380 11.28 -17.14 -0.27
N SER A 381 10.21 -16.38 -0.08
CA SER A 381 10.19 -15.04 0.47
C SER A 381 9.60 -15.10 1.88
N LEU A 382 10.29 -14.49 2.84
CA LEU A 382 9.84 -14.39 4.23
C LEU A 382 9.89 -12.94 4.68
N GLU A 383 8.78 -12.45 5.22
CA GLU A 383 8.64 -11.10 5.76
C GLU A 383 7.70 -11.08 6.97
N VAL A 384 7.87 -10.10 7.85
CA VAL A 384 6.99 -9.92 9.01
C VAL A 384 5.97 -8.81 8.71
N ARG A 385 4.69 -9.13 8.86
CA ARG A 385 3.56 -8.19 8.71
C ARG A 385 2.98 -7.84 10.06
N ARG A 386 2.71 -6.55 10.26
CA ARG A 386 2.08 -5.98 11.46
C ARG A 386 0.97 -5.04 11.03
N PRO A 387 -0.14 -4.94 11.79
CA PRO A 387 -1.26 -4.08 11.47
C PRO A 387 -0.91 -2.63 11.81
N TRP A 388 -0.04 -2.03 11.01
CA TRP A 388 0.44 -0.67 11.17
C TRP A 388 0.24 0.13 9.88
N GLY A 389 -0.09 1.41 9.98
CA GLY A 389 -0.44 2.25 8.84
C GLY A 389 -1.59 1.64 8.03
N PHE A 390 -1.43 1.56 6.72
CA PHE A 390 -2.42 0.96 5.82
C PHE A 390 -2.59 -0.56 6.01
N GLU A 391 -1.66 -1.25 6.69
CA GLU A 391 -1.83 -2.67 7.06
C GLU A 391 -2.82 -2.89 8.22
N ARG A 392 -3.41 -1.83 8.79
CA ARG A 392 -4.49 -1.95 9.80
C ARG A 392 -5.83 -2.40 9.21
N GLY A 393 -5.97 -2.35 7.88
CA GLY A 393 -7.18 -2.73 7.17
C GLY A 393 -7.63 -4.15 7.48
N ARG A 394 -8.95 -4.39 7.48
CA ARG A 394 -9.52 -5.73 7.63
C ARG A 394 -10.34 -6.10 6.40
N ILE A 395 -10.57 -7.39 6.21
CA ILE A 395 -11.59 -7.89 5.29
C ILE A 395 -12.68 -8.53 6.14
N GLY A 396 -13.94 -8.14 5.92
CA GLY A 396 -15.09 -8.72 6.63
C GLY A 396 -15.07 -8.58 8.16
N GLY A 397 -14.24 -7.70 8.71
CA GLY A 397 -14.16 -7.42 10.15
C GLY A 397 -13.38 -8.42 11.02
N ARG A 398 -12.80 -9.49 10.44
CA ARG A 398 -12.05 -10.49 11.23
C ARG A 398 -10.71 -9.93 11.74
N PHE A 399 -10.51 -9.99 13.06
CA PHE A 399 -9.19 -10.17 13.66
C PHE A 399 -9.21 -11.57 14.29
N GLY A 400 -8.32 -12.44 13.85
CA GLY A 400 -8.23 -13.82 14.30
C GLY A 400 -6.78 -14.30 14.37
N PRO A 401 -6.57 -15.58 14.71
CA PRO A 401 -5.27 -16.21 14.59
C PRO A 401 -4.69 -15.98 13.18
N GLY A 402 -3.39 -15.72 13.07
CA GLY A 402 -2.70 -15.62 11.78
C GLY A 402 -2.86 -14.32 10.99
N HIS A 403 -3.56 -13.30 11.52
CA HIS A 403 -3.73 -12.01 10.82
C HIS A 403 -2.46 -11.13 10.80
N GLN A 404 -1.47 -11.48 11.60
CA GLN A 404 -0.18 -10.80 11.68
C GLN A 404 0.91 -11.81 12.02
N GLY A 405 2.14 -11.52 11.61
CA GLY A 405 3.28 -12.36 11.89
C GLY A 405 4.14 -12.62 10.67
N LEU A 406 4.80 -13.77 10.65
CA LEU A 406 5.67 -14.18 9.57
C LEU A 406 4.83 -14.67 8.39
N VAL A 407 4.87 -13.94 7.28
CA VAL A 407 4.30 -14.39 6.00
C VAL A 407 5.40 -15.08 5.21
N VAL A 408 5.10 -16.29 4.72
CA VAL A 408 6.00 -17.09 3.89
C VAL A 408 5.34 -17.30 2.54
N ALA A 409 6.06 -16.98 1.46
CA ALA A 409 5.58 -17.19 0.09
C ALA A 409 6.61 -17.90 -0.78
N LEU A 410 6.15 -18.71 -1.73
CA LEU A 410 6.95 -19.22 -2.83
C LEU A 410 6.81 -18.26 -4.01
N VAL A 411 7.93 -17.74 -4.51
CA VAL A 411 8.00 -16.80 -5.63
C VAL A 411 8.72 -17.43 -6.80
N ASP A 412 8.05 -17.46 -7.96
CA ASP A 412 8.57 -17.95 -9.23
C ASP A 412 8.52 -16.82 -10.29
N PRO A 413 9.61 -16.03 -10.44
CA PRO A 413 9.64 -14.92 -11.39
C PRO A 413 9.44 -15.34 -12.85
N SER A 414 9.66 -16.62 -13.18
CA SER A 414 9.45 -17.13 -14.54
C SER A 414 7.97 -17.25 -14.93
N LEU A 415 7.06 -17.02 -13.97
CA LEU A 415 5.63 -16.95 -14.19
C LEU A 415 5.12 -15.51 -14.40
N LEU A 416 5.99 -14.49 -14.34
CA LEU A 416 5.61 -13.14 -14.77
C LEU A 416 5.32 -13.16 -16.27
N THR A 417 4.12 -12.71 -16.63
CA THR A 417 3.62 -12.76 -18.00
C THR A 417 2.76 -11.55 -18.30
N HIS A 418 3.01 -10.95 -19.46
CA HIS A 418 2.22 -9.83 -19.95
C HIS A 418 0.79 -10.30 -20.31
N GLY A 419 -0.22 -9.77 -19.60
CA GLY A 419 -1.64 -9.85 -19.97
C GLY A 419 -2.42 -11.09 -19.54
N HIS A 420 -1.75 -12.16 -19.12
CA HIS A 420 -2.40 -13.34 -18.55
C HIS A 420 -1.68 -13.76 -17.28
N PRO A 421 -2.16 -13.39 -16.09
CA PRO A 421 -1.43 -13.64 -14.87
C PRO A 421 -1.38 -15.15 -14.57
N ARG A 422 -0.26 -15.61 -14.00
CA ARG A 422 0.02 -17.04 -13.74
C ARG A 422 0.29 -17.35 -12.26
N GLY A 423 0.03 -16.40 -11.38
CA GLY A 423 0.28 -16.58 -9.94
C GLY A 423 1.77 -16.80 -9.63
N PRO A 424 2.66 -15.82 -9.91
CA PRO A 424 4.09 -15.93 -9.62
C PRO A 424 4.39 -15.94 -8.12
N VAL A 425 3.45 -15.51 -7.28
CA VAL A 425 3.57 -15.48 -5.81
C VAL A 425 2.49 -16.38 -5.22
N ARG A 426 2.89 -17.24 -4.29
CA ARG A 426 1.96 -18.15 -3.57
C ARG A 426 2.26 -18.11 -2.09
N VAL A 427 1.37 -17.49 -1.32
CA VAL A 427 1.49 -17.46 0.14
C VAL A 427 1.18 -18.85 0.70
N VAL A 428 1.95 -19.27 1.71
CA VAL A 428 1.71 -20.50 2.45
C VAL A 428 0.78 -20.20 3.61
N ASP A 429 -0.34 -20.90 3.67
CA ASP A 429 -1.31 -20.77 4.73
C ASP A 429 -0.82 -21.42 6.04
N ALA A 430 -0.86 -20.65 7.14
CA ALA A 430 -0.53 -21.11 8.47
C ALA A 430 -1.66 -21.92 9.10
N HIS A 431 -2.91 -21.74 8.66
CA HIS A 431 -4.10 -22.35 9.24
C HIS A 431 -4.92 -23.08 8.15
N PRO A 432 -4.34 -24.08 7.46
CA PRO A 432 -5.02 -24.77 6.38
C PRO A 432 -6.30 -25.45 6.89
N GLY A 433 -7.41 -25.14 6.21
CA GLY A 433 -8.73 -25.68 6.55
C GLY A 433 -9.54 -24.81 7.51
N SER A 434 -9.05 -23.62 7.87
CA SER A 434 -9.88 -22.57 8.46
C SER A 434 -11.13 -22.32 7.60
N PRO A 435 -12.31 -22.10 8.21
CA PRO A 435 -13.51 -21.76 7.47
C PRO A 435 -13.32 -20.47 6.67
N GLU A 436 -13.83 -20.47 5.43
CA GLU A 436 -13.85 -19.26 4.61
C GLU A 436 -14.38 -18.05 5.40
N PRO A 437 -13.85 -16.85 5.12
CA PRO A 437 -14.38 -15.61 5.67
C PRO A 437 -15.89 -15.45 5.40
N PRO A 438 -16.66 -14.90 6.37
CA PRO A 438 -18.04 -14.57 6.12
C PRO A 438 -18.07 -13.50 5.03
N LYS A 439 -19.18 -13.45 4.28
CA LYS A 439 -19.42 -12.39 3.31
C LYS A 439 -19.24 -11.00 3.95
N PRO A 440 -18.84 -9.98 3.15
CA PRO A 440 -18.67 -10.00 1.70
C PRO A 440 -17.40 -10.74 1.24
N ARG A 441 -17.51 -11.44 0.11
CA ARG A 441 -16.34 -12.03 -0.57
C ARG A 441 -15.68 -10.97 -1.45
N LEU A 442 -14.39 -11.10 -1.68
CA LEU A 442 -13.65 -10.24 -2.61
C LEU A 442 -14.26 -10.31 -4.01
N PRO A 443 -14.24 -9.18 -4.74
CA PRO A 443 -14.51 -9.19 -6.17
C PRO A 443 -13.64 -10.22 -6.90
N LEU A 444 -14.13 -10.71 -8.04
CA LEU A 444 -13.38 -11.65 -8.91
C LEU A 444 -13.01 -13.00 -8.27
N ARG A 445 -13.64 -13.39 -7.15
CA ARG A 445 -13.37 -14.66 -6.43
C ARG A 445 -11.89 -14.82 -6.03
N LEU A 446 -11.23 -13.70 -5.74
CA LEU A 446 -9.84 -13.68 -5.30
C LEU A 446 -9.68 -14.44 -3.97
N TRP A 447 -8.50 -15.01 -3.77
CA TRP A 447 -8.20 -15.80 -2.58
C TRP A 447 -8.12 -14.92 -1.33
N GLU A 448 -9.02 -15.20 -0.38
CA GLU A 448 -9.03 -14.61 0.95
C GLU A 448 -8.27 -15.52 1.91
N LEU A 449 -6.95 -15.35 1.96
CA LEU A 449 -6.07 -16.03 2.92
C LEU A 449 -5.77 -15.07 4.09
N ASP A 450 -6.76 -14.76 4.92
CA ASP A 450 -6.62 -13.71 5.96
C ASP A 450 -5.84 -14.13 7.22
N ASP A 451 -5.60 -15.42 7.38
CA ASP A 451 -4.93 -16.06 8.52
C ASP A 451 -3.61 -16.76 8.15
N ALA A 452 -2.99 -16.40 7.03
CA ALA A 452 -1.81 -17.10 6.52
C ALA A 452 -0.50 -16.83 7.30
N ALA A 453 -0.47 -15.90 8.25
CA ALA A 453 0.77 -15.57 8.97
C ALA A 453 1.08 -16.57 10.09
N PHE A 454 2.35 -16.91 10.23
CA PHE A 454 2.86 -17.77 11.31
C PHE A 454 3.25 -16.91 12.52
N SER A 455 2.80 -17.30 13.71
CA SER A 455 2.92 -16.52 14.94
C SER A 455 3.04 -17.39 16.19
N LEU A 456 3.38 -16.74 17.32
CA LEU A 456 3.35 -17.34 18.64
C LEU A 456 2.07 -16.92 19.36
N GLY A 457 1.40 -17.86 20.02
CA GLY A 457 0.24 -17.56 20.86
C GLY A 457 -0.82 -18.66 20.82
N PRO A 458 -1.86 -18.54 21.65
CA PRO A 458 -2.99 -19.46 21.62
C PRO A 458 -3.69 -19.44 20.25
N GLY A 459 -3.85 -20.62 19.64
CA GLY A 459 -4.49 -20.76 18.33
C GLY A 459 -3.60 -20.43 17.13
N GLU A 460 -2.35 -20.03 17.36
CA GLU A 460 -1.38 -19.68 16.31
C GLU A 460 -0.45 -20.84 15.97
N ASN A 461 -0.05 -20.94 14.70
CA ASN A 461 0.97 -21.88 14.25
C ASN A 461 2.36 -21.22 14.15
N PRO A 462 3.34 -21.60 14.98
CA PRO A 462 4.68 -21.03 14.91
C PRO A 462 5.58 -21.72 13.88
N LYS A 463 5.15 -22.85 13.29
CA LYS A 463 5.97 -23.71 12.45
C LYS A 463 5.25 -24.01 11.14
N GLY A 464 6.02 -24.11 10.07
CA GLY A 464 5.50 -24.50 8.77
C GLY A 464 6.54 -25.18 7.89
N ARG A 465 6.06 -25.75 6.79
CA ARG A 465 6.88 -26.39 5.78
C ARG A 465 6.28 -26.18 4.40
N SER A 466 7.12 -25.87 3.41
CA SER A 466 6.75 -25.83 2.00
C SER A 466 7.86 -26.44 1.16
N GLY A 467 7.59 -27.64 0.63
CA GLY A 467 8.59 -28.44 -0.08
C GLY A 467 9.86 -28.69 0.78
N PRO A 468 11.05 -28.25 0.32
CA PRO A 468 12.30 -28.43 1.03
C PRO A 468 12.51 -27.44 2.19
N LEU A 469 11.76 -26.33 2.25
CA LEU A 469 11.92 -25.35 3.31
C LEU A 469 11.03 -25.68 4.51
N SER A 470 11.60 -25.62 5.71
CA SER A 470 10.89 -25.59 6.98
C SER A 470 11.30 -24.36 7.80
N TRP A 471 10.38 -23.86 8.61
CA TRP A 471 10.59 -22.69 9.47
C TRP A 471 9.93 -22.84 10.84
N GLU A 472 10.46 -22.07 11.79
CA GLU A 472 9.94 -21.94 13.15
C GLU A 472 10.12 -20.50 13.63
N VAL A 473 9.03 -19.87 14.06
CA VAL A 473 9.04 -18.61 14.83
C VAL A 473 9.40 -18.97 16.27
N LEU A 474 10.50 -18.42 16.77
CA LEU A 474 11.05 -18.71 18.10
C LEU A 474 10.64 -17.67 19.13
N GLU A 475 10.60 -16.40 18.72
CA GLU A 475 10.42 -15.26 19.62
C GLU A 475 9.79 -14.09 18.85
N THR A 476 9.00 -13.29 19.55
CA THR A 476 8.52 -11.98 19.10
C THR A 476 8.85 -10.93 20.16
N ASP A 477 9.46 -9.81 19.76
CA ASP A 477 9.76 -8.72 20.69
C ASP A 477 8.69 -7.63 20.69
N ALA A 478 8.84 -6.65 21.59
CA ALA A 478 7.94 -5.49 21.68
C ALA A 478 7.98 -4.58 20.44
N GLY A 479 9.03 -4.69 19.62
CA GLY A 479 9.12 -4.07 18.31
C GLY A 479 8.42 -4.87 17.21
N GLY A 480 7.74 -5.95 17.54
CA GLY A 480 7.10 -6.82 16.57
C GLY A 480 8.08 -7.53 15.62
N ARG A 481 9.39 -7.48 15.89
CA ARG A 481 10.38 -8.30 15.18
C ARG A 481 10.15 -9.76 15.55
N MET A 482 10.48 -10.67 14.64
CA MET A 482 10.37 -12.10 14.89
C MET A 482 11.72 -12.77 14.70
N ARG A 483 12.13 -13.59 15.67
CA ARG A 483 13.29 -14.46 15.54
C ARG A 483 12.83 -15.74 14.87
N VAL A 484 13.41 -16.05 13.71
CA VAL A 484 12.98 -17.17 12.87
C VAL A 484 14.15 -18.10 12.65
N ARG A 485 13.90 -19.41 12.77
CA ARG A 485 14.82 -20.47 12.35
C ARG A 485 14.33 -21.10 11.06
N LEU A 486 15.25 -21.29 10.12
CA LEU A 486 15.01 -21.90 8.81
C LEU A 486 15.90 -23.12 8.64
N ALA A 487 15.36 -24.15 7.97
CA ALA A 487 16.12 -25.31 7.52
C ALA A 487 15.68 -25.73 6.12
N LEU A 488 16.64 -26.02 5.25
CA LEU A 488 16.45 -26.44 3.87
C LEU A 488 16.88 -27.91 3.69
N ASP A 489 15.91 -28.76 3.40
CA ASP A 489 16.09 -30.18 3.16
C ASP A 489 16.72 -30.46 1.78
N ARG A 490 17.41 -31.61 1.69
CA ARG A 490 18.15 -32.08 0.51
C ARG A 490 17.30 -32.73 -0.59
N ARG A 491 16.00 -32.91 -0.39
CA ARG A 491 15.18 -33.78 -1.23
C ARG A 491 14.58 -33.07 -2.43
#